data_AF-A0A3E2BQK0-F1
#
_entry.id   AF-A0A3E2BQK0-F1
#
_cell.length_a   1.000
_cell.length_b   1.000
_cell.length_c   1.000
_cell.angle_alpha   90.00
_cell.angle_beta   90.00
_cell.angle_gamma   90.00
#
_symmetry.space_group_name_H-M   'P 1'
#
loop_
_entity.id
_entity.type
_entity.pdbx_description
1 polymer ?
#
loop_
_entity_poly.entity_id
_entity_poly.type
_entity_poly.pdbx_seq_one_letter_code
_entity_poly.pdbx_strand_id
1 'polypeptide(L)'
;MCGVIGIWANREVFHDLYQGLLSIQHRGQDAAGIITYDGRFHEKKGNGLVLDIFGPQEAAQLKGNVGIGHTRYPTIGGGGHEDAQPFMVNTPFGIILAHNGNVVNYRQLKKELFEKNQRLLNSDCDAEVILNVFAQELEEQRVKQLSPENIFKAVAGVYRRVKGSYSVVAYIAEQGLVAFRDPHGIKPLSFGRRRDGLKPSYAFASETVSLNLMNFDDIEHIQAGEAVFLDRNRELHRQKIIHKKHTPCLFEWVYFARPDSVIDGVNVYKSRVNLGRLLAAEIKKKNLEIDVVVPVPDSARDAAIEIARRLKLKYREALVKNRYIGRTFIMPAEIKRQSSVRQKLNPICSEIAGKKVLLVDDSIVRGNTSRAIVEMVRECGAEKVYFASYSPPLRYPCVYGIDMQTKTEFVARDADEELVARRIGADQVIYQTLKNLKKAVRMENPQLRSFCAACFDGCYPTGDVTQDILKAIEEERKLVQESQLELNIKTGR
;
A
#
# COMPACT_ATOMS: atom_id res chain seq x y z
N MET A 1 3.51 1.25 2.58
CA MET A 1 2.17 0.68 2.28
C MET A 1 2.42 -0.78 2.15
N CYS A 2 1.84 -1.66 2.95
CA CYS A 2 2.29 -3.05 3.01
C CYS A 2 1.16 -4.02 2.66
N GLY A 3 1.49 -5.29 2.51
CA GLY A 3 0.53 -6.39 2.42
C GLY A 3 0.52 -7.21 3.70
N VAL A 4 -0.66 -7.54 4.22
CA VAL A 4 -0.85 -8.42 5.38
C VAL A 4 -1.78 -9.57 5.00
N ILE A 5 -1.44 -10.77 5.45
CA ILE A 5 -2.31 -11.96 5.39
C ILE A 5 -2.26 -12.68 6.74
N GLY A 6 -3.38 -13.15 7.26
CA GLY A 6 -3.38 -14.09 8.38
C GLY A 6 -4.43 -15.18 8.17
N ILE A 7 -4.08 -16.41 8.50
CA ILE A 7 -4.88 -17.60 8.17
C ILE A 7 -4.98 -18.48 9.40
N TRP A 8 -6.17 -19.02 9.66
CA TRP A 8 -6.39 -20.15 10.57
C TRP A 8 -7.20 -21.22 9.84
N ALA A 9 -6.57 -22.36 9.56
CA ALA A 9 -7.11 -23.40 8.71
C ALA A 9 -7.20 -24.78 9.39
N ASN A 10 -7.80 -25.74 8.67
CA ASN A 10 -7.82 -27.17 9.05
C ASN A 10 -6.55 -27.94 8.65
N ARG A 11 -5.61 -27.29 7.95
CA ARG A 11 -4.36 -27.86 7.44
C ARG A 11 -3.21 -26.88 7.64
N GLU A 12 -1.99 -27.29 7.32
CA GLU A 12 -0.83 -26.39 7.34
C GLU A 12 -1.04 -25.17 6.44
N VAL A 13 -0.69 -23.99 6.96
CA VAL A 13 -1.01 -22.70 6.32
C VAL A 13 0.12 -22.13 5.47
N PHE A 14 1.34 -22.70 5.54
CA PHE A 14 2.50 -22.13 4.84
C PHE A 14 2.24 -21.94 3.33
N HIS A 15 1.71 -22.96 2.65
CA HIS A 15 1.44 -22.87 1.22
C HIS A 15 0.44 -21.76 0.87
N ASP A 16 -0.66 -21.68 1.63
CA ASP A 16 -1.67 -20.64 1.44
C ASP A 16 -1.04 -19.26 1.69
N LEU A 17 -0.29 -19.07 2.79
CA LEU A 17 0.41 -17.82 3.10
C LEU A 17 1.39 -17.42 1.99
N TYR A 18 2.22 -18.36 1.50
CA TYR A 18 3.19 -18.12 0.44
C TYR A 18 2.50 -17.66 -0.87
N GLN A 19 1.48 -18.38 -1.33
CA GLN A 19 0.71 -18.02 -2.53
C GLN A 19 -0.02 -16.68 -2.36
N GLY A 20 -0.61 -16.48 -1.19
CA GLY A 20 -1.22 -15.22 -0.80
C GLY A 20 -0.23 -14.06 -0.91
N LEU A 21 0.96 -14.17 -0.30
CA LEU A 21 1.95 -13.09 -0.33
C LEU A 21 2.48 -12.80 -1.73
N LEU A 22 2.68 -13.82 -2.58
CA LEU A 22 3.02 -13.62 -3.98
C LEU A 22 1.96 -12.78 -4.71
N SER A 23 0.68 -13.01 -4.42
CA SER A 23 -0.41 -12.25 -5.04
C SER A 23 -0.44 -10.76 -4.67
N ILE A 24 0.14 -10.40 -3.52
CA ILE A 24 0.22 -9.02 -3.02
C ILE A 24 1.65 -8.50 -2.96
N GLN A 25 2.58 -9.11 -3.71
CA GLN A 25 3.97 -8.65 -3.79
C GLN A 25 4.07 -7.22 -4.36
N HIS A 26 3.09 -6.75 -5.14
CA HIS A 26 3.03 -5.36 -5.60
C HIS A 26 2.86 -4.37 -4.44
N ARG A 27 2.32 -4.82 -3.30
CA ARG A 27 2.22 -4.01 -2.10
C ARG A 27 3.55 -3.82 -1.39
N GLY A 28 4.63 -4.52 -1.76
CA GLY A 28 5.89 -4.40 -1.06
C GLY A 28 6.92 -5.40 -1.56
N GLN A 29 8.10 -4.93 -1.94
CA GLN A 29 9.18 -5.73 -2.56
C GLN A 29 10.50 -5.64 -1.79
N ASP A 30 10.49 -4.96 -0.65
CA ASP A 30 11.68 -4.66 0.12
C ASP A 30 12.00 -5.77 1.11
N ALA A 31 10.97 -6.31 1.77
CA ALA A 31 11.07 -7.46 2.66
C ALA A 31 9.79 -8.29 2.65
N ALA A 32 9.89 -9.54 3.10
CA ALA A 32 8.74 -10.38 3.41
C ALA A 32 9.00 -11.24 4.65
N GLY A 33 7.92 -11.72 5.28
CA GLY A 33 8.02 -12.58 6.45
C GLY A 33 6.76 -13.40 6.67
N ILE A 34 6.94 -14.57 7.28
CA ILE A 34 5.90 -15.49 7.72
C ILE A 34 6.23 -15.96 9.14
N ILE A 35 5.23 -15.90 10.03
CA ILE A 35 5.26 -16.61 11.31
C ILE A 35 4.08 -17.57 11.37
N THR A 36 4.36 -18.83 11.71
CA THR A 36 3.35 -19.91 11.87
C THR A 36 3.38 -20.46 13.29
N TYR A 37 2.31 -21.16 13.69
CA TYR A 37 2.19 -21.73 15.03
C TYR A 37 1.56 -23.13 15.02
N ASP A 38 2.21 -24.07 15.71
CA ASP A 38 1.78 -25.47 15.92
C ASP A 38 1.83 -25.90 17.40
N GLY A 39 1.82 -24.93 18.32
CA GLY A 39 2.18 -25.10 19.73
C GLY A 39 3.46 -24.33 20.11
N ARG A 40 4.29 -24.02 19.10
CA ARG A 40 5.39 -23.05 19.18
C ARG A 40 5.37 -22.14 17.94
N PHE A 41 6.01 -20.99 18.02
CA PHE A 41 6.17 -20.11 16.86
C PHE A 41 7.33 -20.55 15.97
N HIS A 42 7.11 -20.57 14.66
CA HIS A 42 8.15 -20.75 13.64
C HIS A 42 8.21 -19.50 12.77
N GLU A 43 9.35 -18.81 12.75
CA GLU A 43 9.53 -17.53 12.04
C GLU A 43 10.55 -17.67 10.91
N LYS A 44 10.20 -17.07 9.78
CA LYS A 44 11.16 -16.68 8.74
C LYS A 44 10.77 -15.32 8.20
N LYS A 45 11.72 -14.40 8.20
CA LYS A 45 11.63 -13.11 7.52
C LYS A 45 12.93 -12.81 6.80
N GLY A 46 12.92 -11.83 5.92
CA GLY A 46 14.10 -11.47 5.11
C GLY A 46 13.86 -10.22 4.27
N ASN A 47 14.95 -9.57 3.87
CA ASN A 47 14.90 -8.56 2.83
C ASN A 47 14.86 -9.27 1.47
N GLY A 48 14.07 -8.76 0.52
CA GLY A 48 13.89 -9.39 -0.79
C GLY A 48 12.44 -9.66 -1.15
N LEU A 49 12.25 -10.34 -2.28
CA LEU A 49 10.94 -10.82 -2.71
C LEU A 49 10.57 -12.09 -1.95
N VAL A 50 9.28 -12.43 -1.92
CA VAL A 50 8.76 -13.66 -1.32
C VAL A 50 9.44 -14.90 -1.94
N LEU A 51 9.66 -14.88 -3.26
CA LEU A 51 10.36 -15.96 -3.97
C LEU A 51 11.82 -16.14 -3.54
N ASP A 52 12.48 -15.07 -3.10
CA ASP A 52 13.88 -15.11 -2.69
C ASP A 52 14.04 -15.60 -1.24
N ILE A 53 13.01 -15.38 -0.41
CA ILE A 53 13.06 -15.60 1.04
C ILE A 53 12.60 -17.00 1.43
N PHE A 54 11.63 -17.58 0.71
CA PHE A 54 11.00 -18.84 1.08
C PHE A 54 11.26 -19.93 0.04
N GLY A 55 12.13 -20.88 0.40
CA GLY A 55 12.42 -22.08 -0.38
C GLY A 55 11.88 -23.36 0.25
N PRO A 56 12.34 -24.54 -0.24
CA PRO A 56 11.94 -25.84 0.32
C PRO A 56 12.29 -26.00 1.80
N GLN A 57 13.37 -25.38 2.26
CA GLN A 57 13.78 -25.42 3.67
C GLN A 57 12.76 -24.70 4.56
N GLU A 58 12.40 -23.46 4.20
CA GLU A 58 11.38 -22.70 4.92
C GLU A 58 10.03 -23.39 4.90
N ALA A 59 9.65 -24.01 3.78
CA ALA A 59 8.43 -24.79 3.67
C ALA A 59 8.38 -25.97 4.66
N ALA A 60 9.53 -26.58 4.96
CA ALA A 60 9.62 -27.66 5.95
C ALA A 60 9.66 -27.16 7.40
N GLN A 61 10.06 -25.91 7.63
CA GLN A 61 10.20 -25.31 8.97
C GLN A 61 8.94 -24.59 9.46
N LEU A 62 8.21 -23.92 8.56
CA LEU A 62 7.05 -23.10 8.88
C LEU A 62 5.78 -23.96 9.04
N LYS A 63 5.73 -24.72 10.13
CA LYS A 63 4.66 -25.67 10.42
C LYS A 63 3.49 -25.03 11.18
N GLY A 64 2.32 -25.64 11.03
CA GLY A 64 1.14 -25.31 11.82
C GLY A 64 -0.03 -24.79 11.00
N ASN A 65 -1.19 -24.78 11.65
CA ASN A 65 -2.48 -24.51 11.04
C ASN A 65 -2.95 -23.06 11.22
N VAL A 66 -2.13 -22.21 11.84
CA VAL A 66 -2.35 -20.77 11.94
C VAL A 66 -1.05 -20.02 11.68
N GLY A 67 -1.15 -18.88 11.02
CA GLY A 67 0.02 -18.05 10.73
C GLY A 67 -0.32 -16.72 10.09
N ILE A 68 0.66 -15.84 10.08
CA ILE A 68 0.58 -14.48 9.55
C ILE A 68 1.75 -14.26 8.61
N GLY A 69 1.46 -13.64 7.46
CA GLY A 69 2.43 -13.25 6.45
C GLY A 69 2.37 -11.75 6.19
N HIS A 70 3.50 -11.19 5.74
CA HIS A 70 3.60 -9.78 5.39
C HIS A 70 4.55 -9.52 4.21
N THR A 71 4.23 -8.52 3.39
CA THR A 71 5.14 -7.91 2.40
C THR A 71 5.35 -6.43 2.70
N ARG A 72 6.61 -6.00 2.82
CA ARG A 72 6.99 -4.64 3.20
C ARG A 72 7.28 -3.79 1.97
N TYR A 73 6.66 -2.62 1.93
CA TYR A 73 7.12 -1.50 1.10
C TYR A 73 7.92 -0.56 1.99
N PRO A 74 9.06 -0.04 1.51
CA PRO A 74 9.90 0.83 2.32
C PRO A 74 9.11 2.10 2.70
N THR A 75 8.89 2.29 4.00
CA THR A 75 8.21 3.47 4.56
C THR A 75 9.14 4.18 5.53
N ILE A 76 8.68 4.51 6.73
CA ILE A 76 9.52 4.96 7.84
C ILE A 76 10.20 3.72 8.45
N GLY A 77 11.48 3.84 8.83
CA GLY A 77 12.32 2.76 9.36
C GLY A 77 13.68 2.71 8.67
N GLY A 78 14.67 2.11 9.32
CA GLY A 78 16.03 1.93 8.76
C GLY A 78 16.06 1.04 7.52
N GLY A 79 14.99 0.28 7.28
CA GLY A 79 14.88 -0.67 6.15
C GLY A 79 15.70 -1.94 6.39
N GLY A 80 16.17 -2.13 7.63
CA GLY A 80 16.92 -3.30 8.04
C GLY A 80 16.07 -4.57 8.03
N HIS A 81 16.76 -5.69 8.27
CA HIS A 81 16.12 -7.00 8.40
C HIS A 81 15.20 -7.06 9.63
N GLU A 82 15.59 -6.37 10.70
CA GLU A 82 14.87 -6.18 11.95
C GLU A 82 13.51 -5.50 11.77
N ASP A 83 13.36 -4.66 10.74
CA ASP A 83 12.12 -3.96 10.42
C ASP A 83 11.14 -4.87 9.63
N ALA A 84 11.51 -6.12 9.31
CA ALA A 84 10.64 -7.03 8.57
C ALA A 84 9.58 -7.61 9.51
N GLN A 85 8.33 -7.59 9.05
CA GLN A 85 7.18 -8.13 9.77
C GLN A 85 6.88 -9.58 9.33
N PRO A 86 6.13 -10.38 10.10
CA PRO A 86 5.47 -10.07 11.37
C PRO A 86 6.43 -9.84 12.56
N PHE A 87 5.96 -9.13 13.59
CA PHE A 87 6.64 -9.02 14.89
C PHE A 87 6.04 -10.00 15.90
N MET A 88 6.83 -10.34 16.92
CA MET A 88 6.43 -11.26 17.99
C MET A 88 6.82 -10.71 19.37
N VAL A 89 5.95 -10.88 20.35
CA VAL A 89 6.26 -10.76 21.79
C VAL A 89 5.83 -12.03 22.52
N ASN A 90 6.53 -12.40 23.58
CA ASN A 90 6.21 -13.58 24.39
C ASN A 90 5.21 -13.32 25.53
N THR A 91 5.00 -12.06 25.92
CA THR A 91 4.12 -11.69 27.04
C THR A 91 3.16 -10.54 26.68
N PRO A 92 1.85 -10.67 26.96
CA PRO A 92 1.19 -11.85 27.53
C PRO A 92 0.97 -12.96 26.49
N PHE A 93 0.93 -14.22 26.93
CA PHE A 93 0.71 -15.45 26.14
C PHE A 93 1.77 -15.79 25.08
N GLY A 94 2.05 -14.84 24.18
CA GLY A 94 2.69 -15.05 22.90
C GLY A 94 1.81 -14.44 21.80
N ILE A 95 2.26 -13.33 21.21
CA ILE A 95 1.47 -12.57 20.23
C ILE A 95 2.34 -12.33 19.01
N ILE A 96 1.82 -12.68 17.84
CA ILE A 96 2.39 -12.29 16.54
C ILE A 96 1.48 -11.29 15.85
N LEU A 97 2.05 -10.29 15.16
CA LEU A 97 1.29 -9.21 14.53
C LEU A 97 1.95 -8.74 13.25
N ALA A 98 1.11 -8.50 12.23
CA ALA A 98 1.48 -7.77 11.04
C ALA A 98 0.48 -6.64 10.76
N HIS A 99 0.97 -5.61 10.09
CA HIS A 99 0.31 -4.33 9.92
C HIS A 99 0.56 -3.74 8.52
N ASN A 100 -0.49 -3.13 7.96
CA ASN A 100 -0.39 -2.23 6.82
C ASN A 100 -0.87 -0.84 7.24
N GLY A 101 0.02 0.15 7.21
CA GLY A 101 -0.34 1.52 7.55
C GLY A 101 0.86 2.40 7.90
N ASN A 102 0.62 3.38 8.77
CA ASN A 102 1.64 4.22 9.39
C ASN A 102 1.13 4.79 10.72
N VAL A 103 1.92 4.72 11.78
CA VAL A 103 1.65 5.33 13.09
C VAL A 103 2.29 6.72 13.17
N VAL A 104 1.45 7.76 13.19
CA VAL A 104 1.87 9.16 13.19
C VAL A 104 2.54 9.56 14.51
N ASN A 105 2.07 9.03 15.64
CA ASN A 105 2.64 9.31 16.96
C ASN A 105 3.63 8.24 17.45
N TYR A 106 4.32 7.57 16.52
CA TYR A 106 5.28 6.48 16.81
C TYR A 106 6.28 6.85 17.91
N ARG A 107 6.97 8.00 17.78
CA ARG A 107 8.00 8.45 18.76
C ARG A 107 7.42 8.69 20.15
N GLN A 108 6.21 9.25 20.22
CA GLN A 108 5.52 9.47 21.49
C GLN A 108 5.25 8.12 22.17
N LEU A 109 4.73 7.15 21.42
CA LEU A 109 4.41 5.82 21.96
C LEU A 109 5.65 5.01 22.31
N LYS A 110 6.71 5.07 21.50
CA LYS A 110 8.01 4.43 21.80
C LYS A 110 8.56 4.94 23.13
N LYS A 111 8.54 6.26 23.36
CA LYS A 111 8.94 6.87 24.63
C LYS A 111 8.03 6.43 25.79
N GLU A 112 6.72 6.48 25.60
CA GLU A 112 5.74 6.08 26.63
C GLU A 112 5.92 4.62 27.06
N LEU A 113 6.05 3.70 26.11
CA LEU A 113 6.26 2.27 26.36
C LEU A 113 7.55 2.00 27.14
N PHE A 114 8.63 2.73 26.84
CA PHE A 114 9.88 2.61 27.57
C PHE A 114 9.77 3.17 28.99
N GLU A 115 9.29 4.41 29.14
CA GLU A 115 9.26 5.11 30.43
C GLU A 115 8.25 4.51 31.42
N LYS A 116 7.07 4.09 30.94
CA LYS A 116 5.99 3.59 31.82
C LYS A 116 5.98 2.08 31.98
N ASN A 117 6.44 1.34 30.98
CA ASN A 117 6.29 -0.11 30.92
C ASN A 117 7.61 -0.85 30.77
N GLN A 118 8.75 -0.14 30.69
CA GLN A 118 10.08 -0.73 30.50
C GLN A 118 10.15 -1.63 29.25
N ARG A 119 9.31 -1.33 28.24
CA ARG A 119 9.27 -2.03 26.96
C ARG A 119 10.19 -1.31 25.98
N LEU A 120 11.40 -1.84 25.80
CA LEU A 120 12.32 -1.41 24.77
C LEU A 120 11.87 -1.95 23.41
N LEU A 121 11.79 -1.09 22.41
CA LEU A 121 11.51 -1.48 21.02
C LEU A 121 12.83 -1.67 20.28
N ASN A 122 12.95 -2.78 19.56
CA ASN A 122 14.19 -3.23 18.94
C ASN A 122 14.26 -2.95 17.43
N SER A 123 13.22 -2.33 16.86
CA SER A 123 13.14 -1.91 15.46
C SER A 123 12.74 -0.43 15.34
N ASP A 124 12.77 0.09 14.11
CA ASP A 124 12.17 1.36 13.74
C ASP A 124 10.86 1.19 12.95
N CYS A 125 10.29 -0.01 12.98
CA CYS A 125 9.00 -0.31 12.39
C CYS A 125 7.86 0.00 13.37
N ASP A 126 6.88 0.75 12.88
CA ASP A 126 5.71 1.16 13.65
C ASP A 126 4.77 0.01 14.04
N ALA A 127 4.85 -1.13 13.35
CA ALA A 127 4.15 -2.35 13.74
C ALA A 127 4.55 -2.87 15.13
N GLU A 128 5.82 -2.70 15.54
CA GLU A 128 6.30 -3.11 16.86
C GLU A 128 5.67 -2.27 17.98
N VAL A 129 5.41 -0.98 17.73
CA VAL A 129 4.66 -0.11 18.64
C VAL A 129 3.23 -0.61 18.80
N ILE A 130 2.53 -0.90 17.69
CA ILE A 130 1.14 -1.39 17.75
C ILE A 130 1.08 -2.71 18.53
N LEU A 131 2.01 -3.62 18.27
CA LEU A 131 2.12 -4.90 18.98
C LEU A 131 2.28 -4.69 20.49
N ASN A 132 3.20 -3.83 20.92
CA ASN A 132 3.45 -3.61 22.34
C ASN A 132 2.29 -2.87 23.03
N VAL A 133 1.65 -1.91 22.37
CA VAL A 133 0.43 -1.27 22.89
C VAL A 133 -0.69 -2.31 23.03
N PHE A 134 -0.93 -3.13 22.00
CA PHE A 134 -1.96 -4.17 22.05
C PHE A 134 -1.68 -5.22 23.15
N ALA A 135 -0.43 -5.66 23.27
CA ALA A 135 0.03 -6.57 24.30
C ALA A 135 -0.22 -6.02 25.71
N GLN A 136 0.06 -4.73 25.94
CA GLN A 136 -0.22 -4.07 27.21
C GLN A 136 -1.73 -4.04 27.52
N GLU A 137 -2.56 -3.61 26.56
CA GLU A 137 -4.01 -3.53 26.80
C GLU A 137 -4.65 -4.91 27.03
N LEU A 138 -4.04 -5.98 26.48
CA LEU A 138 -4.40 -7.37 26.78
C LEU A 138 -3.94 -7.80 28.18
N GLU A 139 -2.73 -7.43 28.58
CA GLU A 139 -2.17 -7.73 29.91
C GLU A 139 -3.03 -7.10 31.02
N GLU A 140 -3.56 -5.90 30.78
CA GLU A 140 -4.48 -5.20 31.69
C GLU A 140 -5.81 -5.95 31.90
N GLN A 141 -6.20 -6.88 31.02
CA GLN A 141 -7.40 -7.69 31.20
C GLN A 141 -7.25 -8.70 32.35
N ARG A 142 -6.02 -9.09 32.72
CA ARG A 142 -5.70 -9.98 33.86
C ARG A 142 -6.50 -11.29 33.89
N VAL A 143 -6.75 -11.87 32.72
CA VAL A 143 -7.47 -13.15 32.57
C VAL A 143 -6.57 -14.22 31.96
N LYS A 144 -6.81 -15.49 32.32
CA LYS A 144 -6.11 -16.65 31.72
C LYS A 144 -6.68 -17.06 30.35
N GLN A 145 -7.95 -16.76 30.10
CA GLN A 145 -8.64 -17.07 28.85
C GLN A 145 -9.35 -15.80 28.38
N LEU A 146 -9.08 -15.40 27.15
CA LEU A 146 -9.64 -14.17 26.59
C LEU A 146 -11.04 -14.42 26.05
N SER A 147 -12.02 -13.68 26.57
CA SER A 147 -13.34 -13.57 25.94
C SER A 147 -13.30 -12.56 24.78
N PRO A 148 -14.28 -12.59 23.85
CA PRO A 148 -14.42 -11.55 22.83
C PRO A 148 -14.43 -10.13 23.42
N GLU A 149 -15.08 -9.92 24.57
CA GLU A 149 -15.14 -8.62 25.23
C GLU A 149 -13.76 -8.13 25.67
N ASN A 150 -12.89 -9.02 26.15
CA ASN A 150 -11.51 -8.67 26.51
C ASN A 150 -10.71 -8.20 25.29
N ILE A 151 -10.85 -8.90 24.16
CA ILE A 151 -10.19 -8.54 22.90
C ILE A 151 -10.68 -7.16 22.43
N PHE A 152 -11.99 -6.95 22.40
CA PHE A 152 -12.55 -5.67 21.94
C PHE A 152 -12.19 -4.50 22.86
N LYS A 153 -12.08 -4.72 24.19
CA LYS A 153 -11.53 -3.72 25.13
C LYS A 153 -10.07 -3.41 24.83
N ALA A 154 -9.24 -4.42 24.57
CA ALA A 154 -7.83 -4.22 24.24
C ALA A 154 -7.66 -3.44 22.92
N VAL A 155 -8.42 -3.77 21.89
CA VAL A 155 -8.44 -3.01 20.63
C VAL A 155 -8.95 -1.59 20.83
N ALA A 156 -9.95 -1.37 21.70
CA ALA A 156 -10.39 -0.02 22.06
C ALA A 156 -9.24 0.81 22.66
N GLY A 157 -8.37 0.16 23.46
CA GLY A 157 -7.13 0.74 23.97
C GLY A 157 -6.15 1.18 22.90
N VAL A 158 -5.91 0.30 21.92
CA VAL A 158 -5.11 0.61 20.73
C VAL A 158 -5.68 1.85 20.03
N TYR A 159 -6.99 1.90 19.79
CA TYR A 159 -7.61 3.05 19.13
C TYR A 159 -7.52 4.38 19.90
N ARG A 160 -7.42 4.34 21.24
CA ARG A 160 -7.21 5.55 22.05
C ARG A 160 -5.79 6.09 21.93
N ARG A 161 -4.80 5.19 21.81
CA ARG A 161 -3.36 5.54 21.93
C ARG A 161 -2.67 5.67 20.58
N VAL A 162 -3.00 4.82 19.62
CA VAL A 162 -2.36 4.74 18.31
C VAL A 162 -3.05 5.66 17.31
N LYS A 163 -2.31 6.68 16.86
CA LYS A 163 -2.75 7.67 15.88
C LYS A 163 -2.19 7.35 14.50
N GLY A 164 -3.01 7.44 13.47
CA GLY A 164 -2.60 7.21 12.09
C GLY A 164 -3.55 6.31 11.33
N SER A 165 -3.00 5.46 10.46
CA SER A 165 -3.76 4.49 9.66
C SER A 165 -3.19 3.10 9.87
N TYR A 166 -4.05 2.09 9.98
CA TYR A 166 -3.59 0.73 10.20
C TYR A 166 -4.68 -0.29 9.89
N SER A 167 -4.27 -1.35 9.22
CA SER A 167 -4.98 -2.63 9.13
C SER A 167 -4.09 -3.69 9.74
N VAL A 168 -4.59 -4.35 10.77
CA VAL A 168 -3.80 -5.25 11.61
C VAL A 168 -4.40 -6.64 11.57
N VAL A 169 -3.54 -7.64 11.50
CA VAL A 169 -3.87 -9.03 11.81
C VAL A 169 -2.88 -9.51 12.86
N ALA A 170 -3.39 -10.11 13.94
CA ALA A 170 -2.59 -10.64 15.03
C ALA A 170 -3.12 -11.98 15.52
N TYR A 171 -2.23 -12.87 15.93
CA TYR A 171 -2.59 -14.14 16.54
C TYR A 171 -2.03 -14.18 17.96
N ILE A 172 -2.90 -14.55 18.90
CA ILE A 172 -2.59 -14.69 20.31
C ILE A 172 -2.57 -16.19 20.61
N ALA A 173 -1.40 -16.72 20.97
CA ALA A 173 -1.15 -18.15 21.16
C ALA A 173 -2.22 -18.78 22.06
N GLU A 174 -2.84 -19.84 21.57
CA GLU A 174 -3.90 -20.59 22.27
C GLU A 174 -5.15 -19.78 22.64
N GLN A 175 -5.30 -18.53 22.18
CA GLN A 175 -6.46 -17.68 22.47
C GLN A 175 -7.28 -17.37 21.22
N GLY A 176 -6.62 -16.94 20.13
CA GLY A 176 -7.29 -16.77 18.85
C GLY A 176 -6.65 -15.79 17.88
N LEU A 177 -7.31 -15.62 16.73
CA LEU A 177 -6.88 -14.75 15.63
C LEU A 177 -7.75 -13.48 15.61
N VAL A 178 -7.12 -12.31 15.68
CA VAL A 178 -7.79 -11.01 15.69
C VAL A 178 -7.36 -10.19 14.47
N ALA A 179 -8.30 -9.46 13.90
CA ALA A 179 -8.05 -8.49 12.84
C ALA A 179 -8.83 -7.22 13.11
N PHE A 180 -8.23 -6.06 12.90
CA PHE A 180 -8.89 -4.79 13.14
C PHE A 180 -8.38 -3.68 12.22
N ARG A 181 -9.23 -2.69 11.99
CA ARG A 181 -8.99 -1.58 11.07
C ARG A 181 -9.12 -0.26 11.79
N ASP A 182 -8.24 0.69 11.49
CA ASP A 182 -8.22 2.02 12.12
C ASP A 182 -9.62 2.67 12.12
N PRO A 183 -9.90 3.58 13.09
CA PRO A 183 -11.23 4.19 13.23
C PRO A 183 -11.77 4.87 11.96
N HIS A 184 -10.88 5.27 11.04
CA HIS A 184 -11.22 5.94 9.80
C HIS A 184 -11.29 4.99 8.59
N GLY A 185 -10.94 3.72 8.76
CA GLY A 185 -10.91 2.73 7.69
C GLY A 185 -9.98 3.12 6.54
N ILE A 186 -8.82 3.74 6.81
CA ILE A 186 -7.97 4.29 5.74
C ILE A 186 -7.34 3.17 4.90
N LYS A 187 -6.82 2.12 5.55
CA LYS A 187 -6.17 0.98 4.88
C LYS A 187 -7.13 -0.19 4.67
N PRO A 188 -7.06 -0.92 3.55
CA PRO A 188 -8.00 -1.99 3.26
C PRO A 188 -7.68 -3.23 4.09
N LEU A 189 -8.74 -3.91 4.52
CA LEU A 189 -8.68 -5.22 5.16
C LEU A 189 -9.99 -5.97 4.91
N SER A 190 -9.88 -7.19 4.44
CA SER A 190 -11.01 -8.08 4.17
C SER A 190 -10.75 -9.44 4.78
N PHE A 191 -11.79 -10.24 4.92
CA PHE A 191 -11.67 -11.62 5.34
C PHE A 191 -12.59 -12.52 4.54
N GLY A 192 -12.25 -13.80 4.45
CA GLY A 192 -13.03 -14.82 3.75
C GLY A 192 -13.04 -16.13 4.52
N ARG A 193 -13.90 -17.04 4.09
CA ARG A 193 -14.13 -18.34 4.72
C ARG A 193 -13.97 -19.45 3.69
N ARG A 194 -13.37 -20.57 4.10
CA ARG A 194 -13.29 -21.79 3.29
C ARG A 194 -13.90 -22.94 4.07
N ARG A 195 -14.92 -23.58 3.51
CA ARG A 195 -15.66 -24.69 4.14
C ARG A 195 -14.97 -26.02 3.81
N ASP A 196 -13.84 -26.28 4.44
CA ASP A 196 -12.95 -27.43 4.17
C ASP A 196 -12.85 -28.43 5.34
N GLY A 197 -13.86 -28.45 6.24
CA GLY A 197 -13.91 -29.38 7.37
C GLY A 197 -15.09 -29.12 8.29
N LEU A 198 -15.09 -29.76 9.47
CA LEU A 198 -16.12 -29.59 10.50
C LEU A 198 -16.25 -28.14 10.99
N LYS A 199 -15.13 -27.43 11.03
CA LYS A 199 -15.06 -25.99 11.30
C LYS A 199 -14.50 -25.30 10.06
N PRO A 200 -15.03 -24.14 9.65
CA PRO A 200 -14.47 -23.41 8.52
C PRO A 200 -13.03 -22.94 8.81
N SER A 201 -12.24 -22.85 7.74
CA SER A 201 -10.99 -22.10 7.72
C SER A 201 -11.29 -20.62 7.47
N TYR A 202 -10.49 -19.72 8.05
CA TYR A 202 -10.63 -18.28 7.88
C TYR A 202 -9.31 -17.66 7.44
N ALA A 203 -9.40 -16.64 6.60
CA ALA A 203 -8.26 -15.83 6.21
C ALA A 203 -8.61 -14.34 6.19
N PHE A 204 -7.66 -13.51 6.61
CA PHE A 204 -7.68 -12.05 6.51
C PHE A 204 -6.62 -11.63 5.51
N ALA A 205 -6.91 -10.64 4.67
CA ALA A 205 -5.96 -10.11 3.72
C ALA A 205 -6.19 -8.61 3.42
N SER A 206 -5.11 -7.90 3.10
CA SER A 206 -5.21 -6.50 2.64
C SER A 206 -6.02 -6.36 1.34
N GLU A 207 -6.00 -7.36 0.47
CA GLU A 207 -6.74 -7.39 -0.79
C GLU A 207 -7.48 -8.71 -0.98
N THR A 208 -8.65 -8.63 -1.61
CA THR A 208 -9.51 -9.79 -1.88
C THR A 208 -8.91 -10.76 -2.90
N VAL A 209 -7.99 -10.31 -3.77
CA VAL A 209 -7.27 -11.20 -4.69
C VAL A 209 -6.51 -12.32 -3.99
N SER A 210 -5.93 -12.06 -2.80
CA SER A 210 -5.24 -13.10 -2.03
C SER A 210 -6.22 -14.16 -1.54
N LEU A 211 -7.39 -13.74 -1.05
CA LEU A 211 -8.45 -14.64 -0.59
C LEU A 211 -8.96 -15.51 -1.75
N ASN A 212 -9.22 -14.90 -2.90
CA ASN A 212 -9.65 -15.60 -4.11
C ASN A 212 -8.64 -16.68 -4.54
N LEU A 213 -7.34 -16.34 -4.61
CA LEU A 213 -6.30 -17.28 -5.04
C LEU A 213 -6.08 -18.44 -4.06
N MET A 214 -6.34 -18.21 -2.77
CA MET A 214 -6.31 -19.24 -1.74
C MET A 214 -7.64 -20.00 -1.60
N ASN A 215 -8.61 -19.77 -2.50
CA ASN A 215 -9.94 -20.36 -2.51
C ASN A 215 -10.74 -20.10 -1.22
N PHE A 216 -10.65 -18.88 -0.67
CA PHE A 216 -11.56 -18.41 0.38
C PHE A 216 -12.73 -17.66 -0.28
N ASP A 217 -13.94 -18.10 0.06
CA ASP A 217 -15.21 -17.54 -0.40
C ASP A 217 -15.82 -16.65 0.71
N ASP A 218 -17.10 -16.29 0.58
CA ASP A 218 -17.86 -15.50 1.57
C ASP A 218 -17.08 -14.24 2.02
N ILE A 219 -16.46 -13.54 1.06
CA ILE A 219 -15.54 -12.44 1.31
C ILE A 219 -16.30 -11.20 1.80
N GLU A 220 -15.88 -10.68 2.94
CA GLU A 220 -16.43 -9.49 3.59
C GLU A 220 -15.31 -8.49 3.91
N HIS A 221 -15.66 -7.20 3.96
CA HIS A 221 -14.73 -6.13 4.36
C HIS A 221 -14.83 -5.84 5.85
N ILE A 222 -13.70 -5.60 6.50
CA ILE A 222 -13.66 -5.09 7.87
C ILE A 222 -13.96 -3.59 7.84
N GLN A 223 -14.97 -3.17 8.60
CA GLN A 223 -15.41 -1.78 8.64
C GLN A 223 -14.42 -0.88 9.39
N ALA A 224 -14.52 0.43 9.16
CA ALA A 224 -13.78 1.42 9.94
C ALA A 224 -14.09 1.31 11.44
N GLY A 225 -13.04 1.16 12.27
CA GLY A 225 -13.16 0.98 13.72
C GLY A 225 -13.72 -0.37 14.17
N GLU A 226 -13.85 -1.34 13.26
CA GLU A 226 -14.27 -2.71 13.57
C GLU A 226 -13.09 -3.60 13.95
N ALA A 227 -13.34 -4.50 14.90
CA ALA A 227 -12.49 -5.64 15.18
C ALA A 227 -13.26 -6.94 14.93
N VAL A 228 -12.57 -7.93 14.38
CA VAL A 228 -13.04 -9.29 14.16
C VAL A 228 -12.13 -10.21 14.98
N PHE A 229 -12.72 -11.12 15.74
CA PHE A 229 -12.02 -12.09 16.56
C PHE A 229 -12.53 -13.50 16.28
N LEU A 230 -11.62 -14.39 15.92
CA LEU A 230 -11.83 -15.82 15.88
C LEU A 230 -11.30 -16.41 17.17
N ASP A 231 -12.20 -16.93 17.99
CA ASP A 231 -11.83 -17.53 19.26
C ASP A 231 -11.20 -18.93 19.08
N ARG A 232 -10.85 -19.56 20.21
CA ARG A 232 -10.28 -20.92 20.26
C ARG A 232 -11.18 -21.97 19.61
N ASN A 233 -12.49 -21.73 19.56
CA ASN A 233 -13.45 -22.60 18.90
C ASN A 233 -13.58 -22.30 17.41
N ARG A 234 -12.87 -21.29 16.88
CA ARG A 234 -13.02 -20.72 15.53
C ARG A 234 -14.42 -20.18 15.27
N GLU A 235 -15.08 -19.70 16.32
CA GLU A 235 -16.29 -18.90 16.21
C GLU A 235 -15.91 -17.45 15.93
N LEU A 236 -16.62 -16.84 14.98
CA LEU A 236 -16.34 -15.49 14.51
C LEU A 236 -17.18 -14.47 15.27
N HIS A 237 -16.51 -13.58 15.99
CA HIS A 237 -17.06 -12.48 16.74
C HIS A 237 -16.68 -11.16 16.07
N ARG A 238 -17.61 -10.19 15.99
CA ARG A 238 -17.35 -8.88 15.38
C ARG A 238 -17.92 -7.77 16.25
N GLN A 239 -17.17 -6.68 16.39
CA GLN A 239 -17.66 -5.48 17.06
C GLN A 239 -17.11 -4.23 16.40
N LYS A 240 -18.00 -3.29 16.10
CA LYS A 240 -17.63 -1.91 15.76
C LYS A 240 -17.39 -1.12 17.05
N ILE A 241 -16.12 -1.00 17.43
CA ILE A 241 -15.72 -0.43 18.72
C ILE A 241 -15.85 1.10 18.69
N ILE A 242 -15.44 1.73 17.58
CA ILE A 242 -15.49 3.19 17.43
C ILE A 242 -16.28 3.57 16.17
N HIS A 243 -17.13 4.59 16.32
CA HIS A 243 -17.94 5.14 15.25
C HIS A 243 -17.36 6.47 14.79
N LYS A 244 -16.39 6.42 13.87
CA LYS A 244 -15.86 7.60 13.17
C LYS A 244 -16.26 7.57 11.70
N LYS A 245 -16.02 8.70 11.04
CA LYS A 245 -16.32 8.88 9.63
C LYS A 245 -15.38 8.00 8.80
N HIS A 246 -15.95 7.08 8.01
CA HIS A 246 -15.19 6.23 7.10
C HIS A 246 -14.58 7.06 5.96
N THR A 247 -13.25 6.99 5.81
CA THR A 247 -12.45 7.74 4.84
C THR A 247 -11.37 6.84 4.21
N PRO A 248 -11.75 5.86 3.36
CA PRO A 248 -10.78 4.98 2.73
C PRO A 248 -9.83 5.73 1.80
N CYS A 249 -8.63 5.19 1.60
CA CYS A 249 -7.57 5.83 0.82
C CYS A 249 -7.91 5.86 -0.69
N LEU A 250 -8.00 7.06 -1.28
CA LEU A 250 -8.23 7.17 -2.73
C LEU A 250 -7.10 6.56 -3.58
N PHE A 251 -5.87 6.57 -3.06
CA PHE A 251 -4.70 6.14 -3.80
C PHE A 251 -4.67 4.62 -4.05
N GLU A 252 -5.44 3.85 -3.29
CA GLU A 252 -5.66 2.42 -3.55
C GLU A 252 -6.30 2.21 -4.92
N TRP A 253 -7.34 2.97 -5.24
CA TRP A 253 -8.03 2.88 -6.54
C TRP A 253 -7.29 3.55 -7.68
N VAL A 254 -6.46 4.57 -7.39
CA VAL A 254 -5.61 5.20 -8.40
C VAL A 254 -4.56 4.20 -8.87
N TYR A 255 -3.70 3.72 -7.96
CA TYR A 255 -2.48 3.01 -8.36
C TYR A 255 -2.20 1.76 -7.52
N PHE A 256 -2.36 1.86 -6.20
CA PHE A 256 -1.68 0.92 -5.32
C PHE A 256 -2.30 -0.49 -5.29
N ALA A 257 -3.62 -0.60 -5.34
CA ALA A 257 -4.29 -1.89 -5.33
C ALA A 257 -4.24 -2.56 -6.70
N ARG A 258 -4.33 -3.90 -6.72
CA ARG A 258 -4.48 -4.62 -7.97
C ARG A 258 -5.87 -4.43 -8.58
N PRO A 259 -5.99 -4.42 -9.92
CA PRO A 259 -7.25 -4.19 -10.61
C PRO A 259 -8.30 -5.29 -10.35
N ASP A 260 -7.88 -6.52 -10.07
CA ASP A 260 -8.74 -7.67 -9.77
C ASP A 260 -9.20 -7.75 -8.30
N SER A 261 -8.89 -6.73 -7.49
CA SER A 261 -9.38 -6.60 -6.12
C SER A 261 -10.65 -5.77 -6.02
N VAL A 262 -11.44 -6.10 -5.00
CA VAL A 262 -12.54 -5.30 -4.46
C VAL A 262 -12.14 -4.74 -3.10
N ILE A 263 -12.29 -3.44 -2.89
CA ILE A 263 -12.01 -2.74 -1.64
C ILE A 263 -13.25 -1.94 -1.24
N ASP A 264 -13.80 -2.18 -0.04
CA ASP A 264 -15.00 -1.50 0.44
C ASP A 264 -16.17 -1.54 -0.56
N GLY A 265 -16.36 -2.69 -1.21
CA GLY A 265 -17.39 -2.90 -2.25
C GLY A 265 -17.09 -2.24 -3.60
N VAL A 266 -15.92 -1.62 -3.77
CA VAL A 266 -15.50 -0.99 -5.04
C VAL A 266 -14.49 -1.89 -5.75
N ASN A 267 -14.84 -2.34 -6.95
CA ASN A 267 -13.91 -3.03 -7.84
C ASN A 267 -12.88 -2.04 -8.41
N VAL A 268 -11.59 -2.34 -8.23
CA VAL A 268 -10.49 -1.44 -8.60
C VAL A 268 -10.43 -1.20 -10.11
N TYR A 269 -10.52 -2.26 -10.91
CA TYR A 269 -10.56 -2.17 -12.37
C TYR A 269 -11.68 -1.24 -12.87
N LYS A 270 -12.92 -1.45 -12.41
CA LYS A 270 -14.06 -0.61 -12.81
C LYS A 270 -13.87 0.85 -12.39
N SER A 271 -13.30 1.10 -11.22
CA SER A 271 -12.95 2.46 -10.77
C SER A 271 -11.95 3.12 -11.74
N ARG A 272 -10.91 2.42 -12.19
CA ARG A 272 -9.94 2.93 -13.17
C ARG A 272 -10.55 3.19 -14.55
N VAL A 273 -11.45 2.32 -15.01
CA VAL A 273 -12.25 2.57 -16.21
C VAL A 273 -13.11 3.85 -16.04
N ASN A 274 -13.76 4.02 -14.89
CA ASN A 274 -14.55 5.23 -14.60
C ASN A 274 -13.67 6.50 -14.57
N LEU A 275 -12.43 6.41 -14.08
CA LEU A 275 -11.45 7.50 -14.12
C LEU A 275 -11.09 7.87 -15.56
N GLY A 276 -10.82 6.89 -16.43
CA GLY A 276 -10.59 7.13 -17.85
C GLY A 276 -11.77 7.82 -18.53
N ARG A 277 -13.00 7.38 -18.23
CA ARG A 277 -14.23 8.00 -18.76
C ARG A 277 -14.36 9.47 -18.38
N LEU A 278 -14.13 9.79 -17.11
CA LEU A 278 -14.23 11.16 -16.62
C LEU A 278 -13.08 12.03 -17.14
N LEU A 279 -11.87 11.47 -17.25
CA LEU A 279 -10.70 12.19 -17.78
C LEU A 279 -10.87 12.50 -19.27
N ALA A 280 -11.46 11.59 -20.04
CA ALA A 280 -11.79 11.85 -21.45
C ALA A 280 -12.68 13.09 -21.62
N ALA A 281 -13.62 13.31 -20.69
CA ALA A 281 -14.45 14.51 -20.70
C ALA A 281 -13.64 15.78 -20.40
N GLU A 282 -12.63 15.72 -19.53
CA GLU A 282 -11.72 16.84 -19.26
C GLU A 282 -10.78 17.11 -20.45
N ILE A 283 -10.22 16.06 -21.07
CA ILE A 283 -9.37 16.18 -22.27
C ILE A 283 -10.14 16.84 -23.42
N LYS A 284 -11.40 16.42 -23.65
CA LYS A 284 -12.23 16.98 -24.72
C LYS A 284 -12.41 18.50 -24.60
N LYS A 285 -12.44 19.05 -23.39
CA LYS A 285 -12.56 20.51 -23.16
C LYS A 285 -11.32 21.28 -23.60
N LYS A 286 -10.16 20.64 -23.68
CA LYS A 286 -8.90 21.27 -24.10
C LYS A 286 -8.79 21.42 -25.63
N ASN A 287 -9.67 20.78 -26.39
CA ASN A 287 -9.73 20.85 -27.87
C ASN A 287 -8.38 20.58 -28.56
N LEU A 288 -7.72 19.49 -28.16
CA LEU A 288 -6.41 19.09 -28.68
C LEU A 288 -6.53 18.18 -29.89
N GLU A 289 -5.62 18.35 -30.84
CA GLU A 289 -5.45 17.42 -31.96
C GLU A 289 -4.58 16.25 -31.50
N ILE A 290 -5.19 15.08 -31.33
CA ILE A 290 -4.52 13.87 -30.82
C ILE A 290 -4.71 12.76 -31.84
N ASP A 291 -3.62 12.10 -32.25
CA ASP A 291 -3.67 10.99 -33.21
C ASP A 291 -3.77 9.63 -32.51
N VAL A 292 -3.12 9.50 -31.35
CA VAL A 292 -2.99 8.23 -30.64
C VAL A 292 -2.93 8.41 -29.13
N VAL A 293 -3.60 7.51 -28.41
CA VAL A 293 -3.53 7.39 -26.96
C VAL A 293 -2.57 6.26 -26.59
N VAL A 294 -1.57 6.56 -25.77
CA VAL A 294 -0.52 5.63 -25.34
C VAL A 294 -0.50 5.57 -23.82
N PRO A 295 -0.76 4.40 -23.18
CA PRO A 295 -0.61 4.27 -21.75
C PRO A 295 0.86 4.22 -21.34
N VAL A 296 1.18 4.75 -20.17
CA VAL A 296 2.36 4.37 -19.41
C VAL A 296 2.02 3.06 -18.67
N PRO A 297 2.67 1.94 -18.99
CA PRO A 297 2.33 0.64 -18.40
C PRO A 297 2.81 0.53 -16.94
N ASP A 298 2.12 -0.23 -16.08
CA ASP A 298 0.96 -1.08 -16.38
C ASP A 298 -0.38 -0.49 -15.91
N SER A 299 -0.35 0.36 -14.88
CA SER A 299 -1.52 0.89 -14.16
C SER A 299 -2.48 1.71 -15.04
N ALA A 300 -1.97 2.37 -16.09
CA ALA A 300 -2.76 3.28 -16.90
C ALA A 300 -3.51 2.67 -18.08
N ARG A 301 -3.31 1.37 -18.35
CA ARG A 301 -3.95 0.69 -19.49
C ARG A 301 -5.47 0.83 -19.48
N ASP A 302 -6.11 0.52 -18.36
CA ASP A 302 -7.58 0.52 -18.26
C ASP A 302 -8.18 1.90 -18.53
N ALA A 303 -7.56 2.94 -17.96
CA ALA A 303 -7.97 4.32 -18.14
C ALA A 303 -7.71 4.79 -19.58
N ALA A 304 -6.54 4.49 -20.15
CA ALA A 304 -6.17 4.85 -21.51
C ALA A 304 -7.07 4.21 -22.57
N ILE A 305 -7.44 2.94 -22.40
CA ILE A 305 -8.40 2.24 -23.26
C ILE A 305 -9.74 2.96 -23.24
N GLU A 306 -10.26 3.31 -22.05
CA GLU A 306 -11.52 4.03 -21.95
C GLU A 306 -11.43 5.45 -22.53
N ILE A 307 -10.30 6.15 -22.35
CA ILE A 307 -10.06 7.48 -22.94
C ILE A 307 -10.09 7.39 -24.46
N ALA A 308 -9.34 6.46 -25.06
CA ALA A 308 -9.32 6.24 -26.50
C ALA A 308 -10.73 5.94 -27.03
N ARG A 309 -11.48 5.05 -26.35
CA ARG A 309 -12.87 4.71 -26.71
C ARG A 309 -13.80 5.92 -26.67
N ARG A 310 -13.69 6.77 -25.64
CA ARG A 310 -14.57 7.95 -25.46
C ARG A 310 -14.23 9.09 -26.41
N LEU A 311 -12.96 9.26 -26.75
CA LEU A 311 -12.50 10.26 -27.70
C LEU A 311 -12.53 9.77 -29.16
N LYS A 312 -12.85 8.49 -29.39
CA LYS A 312 -12.82 7.83 -30.71
C LYS A 312 -11.42 7.91 -31.35
N LEU A 313 -10.39 7.74 -30.55
CA LEU A 313 -8.98 7.75 -30.94
C LEU A 313 -8.40 6.34 -30.98
N LYS A 314 -7.27 6.18 -31.67
CA LYS A 314 -6.53 4.91 -31.67
C LYS A 314 -5.84 4.71 -30.33
N TYR A 315 -5.95 3.50 -29.78
CA TYR A 315 -5.13 3.02 -28.67
C TYR A 315 -3.91 2.26 -29.20
N ARG A 316 -2.73 2.52 -28.64
CA ARG A 316 -1.50 1.80 -28.96
C ARG A 316 -0.64 1.56 -27.72
N GLU A 317 -0.19 0.32 -27.56
CA GLU A 317 0.89 -0.05 -26.64
C GLU A 317 2.23 0.38 -27.25
N ALA A 318 2.55 1.67 -27.20
CA ALA A 318 3.78 2.21 -27.76
C ALA A 318 4.93 2.33 -26.73
N LEU A 319 4.67 2.00 -25.46
CA LEU A 319 5.67 1.90 -24.41
C LEU A 319 5.60 0.49 -23.82
N VAL A 320 6.72 -0.24 -23.88
CA VAL A 320 6.82 -1.61 -23.37
C VAL A 320 7.64 -1.60 -22.10
N LYS A 321 7.03 -2.03 -21.00
CA LYS A 321 7.72 -2.23 -19.72
C LYS A 321 8.61 -3.46 -19.78
N ASN A 322 9.87 -3.30 -19.44
CA ASN A 322 10.77 -4.42 -19.23
C ASN A 322 10.43 -5.09 -17.89
N ARG A 323 10.00 -6.36 -17.95
CA ARG A 323 9.47 -7.11 -16.81
C ARG A 323 10.55 -7.70 -15.91
N TYR A 324 11.78 -7.82 -16.41
CA TYR A 324 12.85 -8.58 -15.77
C TYR A 324 13.96 -7.70 -15.21
N ILE A 325 13.63 -6.45 -14.85
CA ILE A 325 14.61 -5.53 -14.30
C ILE A 325 14.78 -5.86 -12.82
N GLY A 326 15.96 -6.35 -12.46
CA GLY A 326 16.37 -6.46 -11.05
C GLY A 326 16.58 -5.09 -10.42
N ARG A 327 16.83 -5.06 -9.09
CA ARG A 327 17.32 -3.83 -8.44
C ARG A 327 18.59 -3.40 -9.18
N THR A 328 18.70 -2.12 -9.54
CA THR A 328 19.88 -1.60 -10.23
C THR A 328 21.10 -1.84 -9.33
N PHE A 329 22.00 -2.74 -9.74
CA PHE A 329 23.26 -2.95 -9.03
C PHE A 329 24.05 -1.64 -9.00
N ILE A 330 24.78 -1.39 -7.91
CA ILE A 330 25.68 -0.24 -7.78
C ILE A 330 26.64 -0.27 -8.98
N MET A 331 26.46 0.65 -9.93
CA MET A 331 27.35 0.77 -11.08
C MET A 331 28.50 1.72 -10.71
N PRO A 332 29.76 1.40 -11.06
CA PRO A 332 30.90 2.29 -10.84
C PRO A 332 30.66 3.67 -11.46
N ALA A 333 31.11 4.72 -10.76
CA ALA A 333 30.84 6.13 -11.05
C ALA A 333 31.25 6.62 -12.46
N GLU A 334 32.02 5.84 -13.23
CA GLU A 334 32.56 6.25 -14.53
C GLU A 334 31.68 5.92 -15.75
N ILE A 335 30.70 5.02 -15.64
CA ILE A 335 29.79 4.72 -16.76
C ILE A 335 28.52 5.57 -16.64
N LYS A 336 28.58 6.75 -17.25
CA LYS A 336 27.52 7.76 -17.34
C LYS A 336 26.11 7.18 -17.57
N ARG A 337 25.21 7.47 -16.61
CA ARG A 337 23.85 8.06 -16.78
C ARG A 337 23.07 7.64 -18.05
N GLN A 338 22.85 6.35 -18.29
CA GLN A 338 21.62 5.96 -18.99
C GLN A 338 20.46 6.16 -18.02
N SER A 339 19.45 6.94 -18.42
CA SER A 339 18.26 7.18 -17.60
C SER A 339 17.70 5.85 -17.10
N SER A 340 17.53 5.69 -15.78
CA SER A 340 16.93 4.49 -15.17
C SER A 340 15.53 4.18 -15.71
N VAL A 341 14.90 5.16 -16.38
CA VAL A 341 13.62 4.99 -17.09
C VAL A 341 13.78 4.26 -18.42
N ARG A 342 14.88 4.45 -19.17
CA ARG A 342 15.16 3.68 -20.41
C ARG A 342 15.42 2.20 -20.13
N GLN A 343 15.94 1.87 -18.93
CA GLN A 343 16.02 0.48 -18.49
C GLN A 343 14.62 -0.11 -18.22
N LYS A 344 13.66 0.75 -17.84
CA LYS A 344 12.29 0.40 -17.44
C LYS A 344 11.30 0.31 -18.58
N LEU A 345 11.41 1.19 -19.56
CA LEU A 345 10.46 1.36 -20.64
C LEU A 345 11.22 1.47 -21.96
N ASN A 346 10.75 0.71 -22.95
CA ASN A 346 11.22 0.77 -24.33
C ASN A 346 10.10 1.31 -25.23
N PRO A 347 10.36 2.35 -26.04
CA PRO A 347 9.36 2.89 -26.94
C PRO A 347 9.32 2.10 -28.25
N ILE A 348 8.13 1.97 -28.84
CA ILE A 348 7.94 1.45 -30.19
C ILE A 348 7.82 2.66 -31.14
N CYS A 349 8.96 3.13 -31.66
CA CYS A 349 8.97 4.39 -32.42
C CYS A 349 8.06 4.38 -33.66
N SER A 350 7.81 3.23 -34.29
CA SER A 350 6.87 3.12 -35.43
C SER A 350 5.42 3.47 -35.05
N GLU A 351 5.05 3.35 -33.78
CA GLU A 351 3.73 3.77 -33.29
C GLU A 351 3.68 5.24 -32.87
N ILE A 352 4.82 5.94 -32.83
CA ILE A 352 4.98 7.29 -32.28
C ILE A 352 5.36 8.31 -33.37
N ALA A 353 6.25 7.95 -34.30
CA ALA A 353 6.85 8.86 -35.26
C ALA A 353 5.80 9.63 -36.08
N GLY A 354 5.95 10.96 -36.14
CA GLY A 354 5.08 11.86 -36.89
C GLY A 354 3.67 12.04 -36.32
N LYS A 355 3.41 11.59 -35.08
CA LYS A 355 2.07 11.68 -34.46
C LYS A 355 2.03 12.65 -33.29
N LYS A 356 0.84 13.19 -33.01
CA LYS A 356 0.47 13.92 -31.79
C LYS A 356 -0.01 12.91 -30.74
N VAL A 357 0.88 12.59 -29.81
CA VAL A 357 0.69 11.51 -28.82
C VAL A 357 0.07 12.04 -27.54
N LEU A 358 -1.00 11.41 -27.07
CA LEU A 358 -1.50 11.56 -25.70
C LEU A 358 -0.97 10.42 -24.83
N LEU A 359 0.00 10.72 -23.99
CA LEU A 359 0.44 9.83 -22.92
C LEU A 359 -0.58 9.86 -21.78
N VAL A 360 -0.91 8.68 -21.24
CA VAL A 360 -1.79 8.54 -20.08
C VAL A 360 -1.05 7.81 -18.97
N ASP A 361 -0.97 8.41 -17.79
CA ASP A 361 -0.32 7.85 -16.61
C ASP A 361 -1.26 7.93 -15.39
N ASP A 362 -0.95 7.16 -14.34
CA ASP A 362 -1.75 7.14 -13.12
C ASP A 362 -1.62 8.42 -12.31
N SER A 363 -0.39 8.91 -12.16
CA SER A 363 -0.09 10.07 -11.34
C SER A 363 1.25 10.70 -11.74
N ILE A 364 1.44 11.95 -11.36
CA ILE A 364 2.71 12.65 -11.50
C ILE A 364 3.18 13.06 -10.10
N VAL A 365 4.25 12.42 -9.62
CA VAL A 365 4.82 12.69 -8.28
C VAL A 365 5.97 13.70 -8.38
N ARG A 366 7.19 13.22 -8.66
CA ARG A 366 8.42 14.04 -8.77
C ARG A 366 8.68 14.60 -10.17
N GLY A 367 7.93 14.15 -11.18
CA GLY A 367 8.07 14.57 -12.57
C GLY A 367 9.29 14.00 -13.30
N ASN A 368 10.32 13.51 -12.61
CA ASN A 368 11.52 12.94 -13.26
C ASN A 368 11.21 11.78 -14.22
N THR A 369 10.36 10.85 -13.80
CA THR A 369 9.92 9.72 -14.64
C THR A 369 9.13 10.21 -15.83
N SER A 370 8.12 11.08 -15.60
CA SER A 370 7.29 11.65 -16.66
C SER A 370 8.12 12.43 -17.68
N ARG A 371 9.11 13.22 -17.23
CA ARG A 371 10.05 13.92 -18.10
C ARG A 371 10.83 12.97 -19.00
N ALA A 372 11.41 11.92 -18.42
CA ALA A 372 12.17 10.94 -19.20
C ALA A 372 11.29 10.16 -20.20
N ILE A 373 10.01 9.90 -19.87
CA ILE A 373 9.05 9.29 -20.80
C ILE A 373 8.75 10.26 -21.95
N VAL A 374 8.49 11.53 -21.65
CA VAL A 374 8.22 12.56 -22.67
C VAL A 374 9.43 12.73 -23.60
N GLU A 375 10.65 12.81 -23.06
CA GLU A 375 11.89 12.85 -23.83
C GLU A 375 12.02 11.63 -24.75
N MET A 376 11.81 10.42 -24.23
CA MET A 376 11.86 9.18 -24.99
C MET A 376 10.85 9.15 -26.16
N VAL A 377 9.64 9.66 -25.93
CA VAL A 377 8.59 9.73 -26.97
C VAL A 377 8.94 10.79 -28.01
N ARG A 378 9.52 11.93 -27.62
CA ARG A 378 10.02 12.94 -28.57
C ARG A 378 11.18 12.43 -29.40
N GLU A 379 12.11 11.69 -28.81
CA GLU A 379 13.25 11.08 -29.52
C GLU A 379 12.79 10.06 -30.58
N CYS A 380 11.65 9.40 -30.38
CA CYS A 380 11.00 8.56 -31.40
C CYS A 380 10.29 9.36 -32.50
N GLY A 381 10.39 10.69 -32.51
CA GLY A 381 9.86 11.55 -33.56
C GLY A 381 8.39 11.97 -33.38
N ALA A 382 7.85 12.00 -32.17
CA ALA A 382 6.52 12.55 -31.92
C ALA A 382 6.46 14.05 -32.28
N GLU A 383 5.41 14.49 -32.98
CA GLU A 383 5.20 15.90 -33.33
C GLU A 383 4.81 16.71 -32.08
N LYS A 384 3.85 16.18 -31.32
CA LYS A 384 3.37 16.72 -30.05
C LYS A 384 3.29 15.62 -29.01
N VAL A 385 3.58 15.97 -27.76
CA VAL A 385 3.45 15.06 -26.63
C VAL A 385 2.60 15.72 -25.55
N TYR A 386 1.34 15.29 -25.48
CA TYR A 386 0.43 15.64 -24.40
C TYR A 386 0.52 14.59 -23.29
N PHE A 387 0.30 15.00 -22.05
CA PHE A 387 0.39 14.11 -20.90
C PHE A 387 -0.86 14.25 -20.03
N ALA A 388 -1.58 13.15 -19.82
CA ALA A 388 -2.77 13.12 -18.98
C ALA A 388 -2.56 12.21 -17.76
N SER A 389 -2.80 12.77 -16.57
CA SER A 389 -2.79 12.05 -15.30
C SER A 389 -4.23 11.76 -14.89
N TYR A 390 -4.61 10.49 -14.72
CA TYR A 390 -5.96 10.16 -14.26
C TYR A 390 -6.15 10.31 -12.73
N SER A 391 -5.10 10.70 -11.99
CA SER A 391 -5.21 11.30 -10.67
C SER A 391 -5.17 12.84 -10.72
N PRO A 392 -5.67 13.53 -9.68
CA PRO A 392 -5.37 14.94 -9.43
C PRO A 392 -3.88 15.17 -9.14
N PRO A 393 -3.43 16.43 -9.17
CA PRO A 393 -2.06 16.77 -8.82
C PRO A 393 -1.76 16.40 -7.36
N LEU A 394 -0.67 15.69 -7.13
CA LEU A 394 -0.15 15.41 -5.80
C LEU A 394 0.60 16.63 -5.29
N ARG A 395 0.21 17.15 -4.14
CA ARG A 395 0.74 18.41 -3.57
C ARG A 395 1.17 18.31 -2.11
N TYR A 396 0.71 17.28 -1.42
CA TYR A 396 0.87 17.15 0.03
C TYR A 396 1.41 15.77 0.39
N PRO A 397 2.20 15.70 1.48
CA PRO A 397 2.78 14.44 1.91
C PRO A 397 1.73 13.46 2.43
N CYS A 398 2.00 12.17 2.31
CA CYS A 398 1.19 11.12 2.92
C CYS A 398 1.82 10.65 4.23
N VAL A 399 1.11 10.80 5.35
CA VAL A 399 1.51 10.25 6.66
C VAL A 399 0.77 8.97 7.03
N TYR A 400 0.05 8.40 6.06
CA TYR A 400 -0.72 7.17 6.22
C TYR A 400 -0.07 6.03 5.43
N GLY A 401 1.25 5.98 5.37
CA GLY A 401 1.98 4.82 4.85
C GLY A 401 2.16 4.77 3.33
N ILE A 402 1.79 5.78 2.55
CA ILE A 402 2.26 5.90 1.16
C ILE A 402 3.59 6.64 1.17
N ASP A 403 4.54 6.16 0.37
CA ASP A 403 5.89 6.69 0.32
C ASP A 403 6.00 8.01 -0.46
N MET A 404 5.45 9.09 0.11
CA MET A 404 5.46 10.45 -0.44
C MET A 404 5.47 11.45 0.71
N GLN A 405 6.55 11.54 1.49
CA GLN A 405 6.51 12.22 2.80
C GLN A 405 7.13 13.62 2.83
N THR A 406 7.83 14.06 1.79
CA THR A 406 8.45 15.39 1.76
C THR A 406 7.73 16.28 0.75
N LYS A 407 7.47 17.55 1.13
CA LYS A 407 6.73 18.47 0.25
C LYS A 407 7.58 18.87 -0.96
N THR A 408 8.90 18.93 -0.79
CA THR A 408 9.86 19.33 -1.84
C THR A 408 9.91 18.38 -3.03
N GLU A 409 9.37 17.18 -2.89
CA GLU A 409 9.37 16.16 -3.94
C GLU A 409 8.30 16.36 -5.01
N PHE A 410 7.23 17.13 -4.77
CA PHE A 410 6.11 17.20 -5.71
C PHE A 410 6.33 18.21 -6.83
N VAL A 411 6.32 17.75 -8.09
CA VAL A 411 6.43 18.64 -9.27
C VAL A 411 5.26 19.61 -9.37
N ALA A 412 4.11 19.26 -8.78
CA ALA A 412 2.88 20.05 -8.83
C ALA A 412 2.64 20.92 -7.58
N ARG A 413 3.54 20.94 -6.58
CA ARG A 413 3.33 21.60 -5.27
C ARG A 413 2.73 23.01 -5.41
N ASP A 414 3.46 23.88 -6.09
CA ASP A 414 3.11 25.29 -6.34
C ASP A 414 2.93 25.56 -7.84
N ALA A 415 2.65 24.51 -8.63
CA ALA A 415 2.57 24.60 -10.09
C ALA A 415 1.15 24.31 -10.58
N ASP A 416 0.76 25.03 -11.63
CA ASP A 416 -0.40 24.71 -12.45
C ASP A 416 -0.02 23.71 -13.56
N GLU A 417 -1.00 23.34 -14.38
CA GLU A 417 -0.82 22.43 -15.51
C GLU A 417 0.26 22.89 -16.49
N GLU A 418 0.34 24.20 -16.77
CA GLU A 418 1.29 24.78 -17.71
C GLU A 418 2.72 24.72 -17.18
N LEU A 419 2.93 25.10 -15.92
CA LEU A 419 4.24 25.02 -15.29
C LEU A 419 4.69 23.56 -15.13
N VAL A 420 3.79 22.62 -14.83
CA VAL A 420 4.14 21.19 -14.83
C VAL A 420 4.53 20.74 -16.25
N ALA A 421 3.76 21.11 -17.28
CA ALA A 421 4.07 20.76 -18.66
C ALA A 421 5.48 21.20 -19.06
N ARG A 422 5.85 22.45 -18.74
CA ARG A 422 7.22 22.96 -18.94
C ARG A 422 8.26 22.16 -18.16
N ARG A 423 8.00 21.82 -16.90
CA ARG A 423 8.94 21.05 -16.05
C ARG A 423 9.22 19.65 -16.59
N ILE A 424 8.24 19.01 -17.23
CA ILE A 424 8.37 17.65 -17.79
C ILE A 424 8.61 17.64 -19.31
N GLY A 425 8.63 18.79 -19.99
CA GLY A 425 8.83 18.89 -21.43
C GLY A 425 7.63 18.49 -22.31
N ALA A 426 6.43 18.38 -21.72
CA ALA A 426 5.20 18.07 -22.44
C ALA A 426 4.63 19.35 -23.10
N ASP A 427 3.94 19.21 -24.22
CA ASP A 427 3.22 20.32 -24.86
C ASP A 427 2.03 20.78 -24.01
N GLN A 428 1.35 19.84 -23.34
CA GLN A 428 0.32 20.15 -22.35
C GLN A 428 0.18 19.02 -21.33
N VAL A 429 -0.17 19.39 -20.11
CA VAL A 429 -0.55 18.46 -19.05
C VAL A 429 -2.03 18.63 -18.71
N ILE A 430 -2.74 17.51 -18.55
CA ILE A 430 -4.14 17.48 -18.10
C ILE A 430 -4.22 16.61 -16.85
N TYR A 431 -4.73 17.15 -15.75
CA TYR A 431 -5.02 16.35 -14.56
C TYR A 431 -6.51 16.00 -14.46
N GLN A 432 -6.79 14.84 -13.88
CA GLN A 432 -8.13 14.55 -13.39
C GLN A 432 -8.50 15.48 -12.21
N THR A 433 -9.77 15.85 -12.08
CA THR A 433 -10.21 16.63 -10.92
C THR A 433 -10.44 15.73 -9.69
N LEU A 434 -10.18 16.26 -8.48
CA LEU A 434 -10.47 15.51 -7.25
C LEU A 434 -11.96 15.15 -7.11
N LYS A 435 -12.85 16.02 -7.62
CA LYS A 435 -14.29 15.75 -7.71
C LYS A 435 -14.57 14.50 -8.55
N ASN A 436 -13.95 14.40 -9.72
CA ASN A 436 -14.13 13.26 -10.61
C ASN A 436 -13.47 11.99 -10.06
N LEU A 437 -12.32 12.09 -9.39
CA LEU A 437 -11.72 10.93 -8.70
C LEU A 437 -12.69 10.37 -7.64
N LYS A 438 -13.21 11.22 -6.75
CA LYS A 438 -14.22 10.84 -5.75
C LYS A 438 -15.50 10.29 -6.42
N LYS A 439 -15.89 10.82 -7.58
CA LYS A 439 -17.05 10.35 -8.36
C LYS A 439 -16.81 8.96 -8.96
N ALA A 440 -15.65 8.69 -9.54
CA ALA A 440 -15.33 7.40 -10.18
C ALA A 440 -15.46 6.23 -9.19
N VAL A 441 -14.97 6.42 -7.96
CA VAL A 441 -15.10 5.42 -6.88
C VAL A 441 -16.57 5.24 -6.47
N ARG A 442 -17.32 6.35 -6.32
CA ARG A 442 -18.74 6.32 -5.92
C ARG A 442 -19.67 5.71 -6.96
N MET A 443 -19.27 5.65 -8.22
CA MET A 443 -20.05 4.96 -9.26
C MET A 443 -20.15 3.46 -8.99
N GLU A 444 -19.16 2.88 -8.30
CA GLU A 444 -19.18 1.47 -7.89
C GLU A 444 -19.79 1.28 -6.50
N ASN A 445 -19.56 2.23 -5.57
CA ASN A 445 -20.19 2.21 -4.25
C ASN A 445 -20.67 3.61 -3.81
N PRO A 446 -21.97 3.94 -4.03
CA PRO A 446 -22.56 5.21 -3.62
C PRO A 446 -22.57 5.47 -2.10
N GLN A 447 -22.42 4.43 -1.28
CA GLN A 447 -22.40 4.56 0.18
C GLN A 447 -21.10 5.19 0.69
N LEU A 448 -20.02 5.20 -0.11
CA LEU A 448 -18.78 5.86 0.24
C LEU A 448 -18.91 7.39 0.10
N ARG A 449 -19.32 8.02 1.20
CA ARG A 449 -19.55 9.47 1.26
C ARG A 449 -18.26 10.27 1.43
N SER A 450 -17.17 9.68 1.90
CA SER A 450 -15.93 10.41 2.18
C SER A 450 -14.71 9.54 1.97
N PHE A 451 -13.55 10.17 1.83
CA PHE A 451 -12.32 9.53 1.45
C PHE A 451 -11.13 10.24 2.07
N CYS A 452 -10.04 9.51 2.28
CA CYS A 452 -8.74 10.13 2.51
C CYS A 452 -8.20 10.62 1.16
N ALA A 453 -8.11 11.95 1.03
CA ALA A 453 -7.59 12.66 -0.13
C ALA A 453 -6.39 13.55 0.23
N ALA A 454 -5.78 13.32 1.39
CA ALA A 454 -4.76 14.19 1.97
C ALA A 454 -3.64 14.55 1.01
N CYS A 455 -3.16 13.58 0.19
CA CYS A 455 -2.09 13.81 -0.79
C CYS A 455 -2.46 14.83 -1.89
N PHE A 456 -3.75 15.05 -2.11
CA PHE A 456 -4.31 15.95 -3.12
C PHE A 456 -4.77 17.28 -2.54
N ASP A 457 -5.48 17.28 -1.40
CA ASP A 457 -6.13 18.46 -0.82
C ASP A 457 -5.57 18.93 0.54
N GLY A 458 -4.59 18.21 1.10
CA GLY A 458 -3.98 18.54 2.38
C GLY A 458 -4.89 18.35 3.60
N CYS A 459 -6.08 17.77 3.41
CA CYS A 459 -7.03 17.48 4.49
C CYS A 459 -6.80 16.07 5.05
N TYR A 460 -6.20 16.00 6.24
CA TYR A 460 -5.91 14.76 6.93
C TYR A 460 -7.10 14.33 7.81
N PRO A 461 -7.75 13.17 7.53
CA PRO A 461 -9.02 12.81 8.15
C PRO A 461 -8.95 12.45 9.63
N THR A 462 -7.77 12.12 10.17
CA THR A 462 -7.61 11.74 11.58
C THR A 462 -7.67 12.92 12.55
N GLY A 463 -7.57 14.17 12.03
CA GLY A 463 -7.73 15.40 12.82
C GLY A 463 -6.57 15.75 13.75
N ASP A 464 -5.55 14.90 13.83
CA ASP A 464 -4.39 15.01 14.72
C ASP A 464 -3.08 15.27 13.97
N VAL A 465 -3.13 15.44 12.64
CA VAL A 465 -1.98 15.79 11.81
C VAL A 465 -1.87 17.31 11.74
N THR A 466 -0.92 17.87 12.49
CA THR A 466 -0.59 19.30 12.49
C THR A 466 0.55 19.61 11.52
N GLN A 467 0.76 20.89 11.18
CA GLN A 467 1.92 21.28 10.37
C GLN A 467 3.25 20.94 11.05
N ASP A 468 3.31 21.00 12.38
CA ASP A 468 4.53 20.66 13.14
C ASP A 468 4.85 19.16 13.05
N ILE A 469 3.83 18.30 13.08
CA ILE A 469 4.00 16.86 12.84
C ILE A 469 4.51 16.61 11.42
N LEU A 470 3.95 17.29 10.42
CA LEU A 470 4.41 17.16 9.03
C LEU A 470 5.87 17.60 8.86
N LYS A 471 6.26 18.71 9.50
CA LYS A 471 7.65 19.19 9.50
C LYS A 471 8.59 18.19 10.18
N ALA A 472 8.22 17.68 11.35
CA ALA A 472 9.03 16.71 12.08
C ALA A 472 9.25 15.42 11.27
N ILE A 473 8.22 14.92 10.58
CA ILE A 473 8.32 13.76 9.68
C ILE A 473 9.24 14.08 8.48
N GLU A 474 9.12 15.27 7.91
CA GLU A 474 9.97 15.71 6.79
C GLU A 474 11.45 15.87 7.21
N GLU A 475 11.73 16.41 8.39
CA GLU A 475 13.08 16.55 8.96
C GLU A 475 13.71 15.20 9.27
N GLU A 476 12.97 14.29 9.93
CA GLU A 476 13.42 12.92 10.20
C GLU A 476 13.85 12.22 8.91
N ARG A 477 13.06 12.40 7.85
CA ARG A 477 13.35 11.76 6.58
C ARG A 477 14.59 12.31 5.89
N LYS A 478 14.85 13.61 6.01
CA LYS A 478 16.10 14.21 5.51
C LYS A 478 17.31 13.64 6.24
N LEU A 479 17.24 13.50 7.56
CA LEU A 479 18.32 12.90 8.36
C LEU A 479 18.58 11.43 7.98
N VAL A 480 17.52 10.64 7.75
CA VAL A 480 17.66 9.25 7.26
C VAL A 480 18.28 9.22 5.86
N GLN A 481 17.87 10.10 4.95
CA GLN A 481 18.46 10.19 3.60
C GLN A 481 19.94 10.59 3.67
N GLU A 482 20.28 11.61 4.46
CA GLU A 482 21.65 12.08 4.65
C GLU A 482 22.56 10.99 5.25
N SER A 483 22.09 10.31 6.30
CA SER A 483 22.85 9.21 6.92
C SER A 483 23.02 8.00 5.98
N GLN A 484 22.01 7.65 5.17
CA GLN A 484 22.13 6.61 4.14
C GLN A 484 23.13 7.00 3.04
N LEU A 485 23.15 8.28 2.64
CA LEU A 485 24.14 8.82 1.70
C LEU A 485 25.56 8.72 2.27
N GLU A 486 25.77 9.08 3.54
CA GLU A 486 27.06 8.97 4.22
C GLU A 486 27.52 7.52 4.38
N LEU A 487 26.62 6.59 4.70
CA LEU A 487 26.92 5.15 4.80
C LEU A 487 27.36 4.58 3.44
N ASN A 488 26.66 4.92 2.36
CA ASN A 488 27.00 4.50 1.00
C ASN A 488 28.36 5.02 0.54
N ILE A 489 28.77 6.21 1.00
CA ILE A 489 30.11 6.77 0.74
C ILE A 489 31.19 6.00 1.51
N LYS A 490 30.89 5.53 2.73
CA LYS A 490 31.85 4.77 3.56
C LYS A 490 32.02 3.32 3.14
N THR A 491 31.00 2.68 2.58
CA THR A 491 31.05 1.28 2.09
C THR A 491 31.58 1.14 0.66
N GLY A 492 31.87 2.25 -0.03
CA GLY A 492 32.44 2.27 -1.39
C GLY A 492 33.98 2.23 -1.45
N ARG A 493 34.65 1.69 -0.43
CA ARG A 493 36.10 1.44 -0.43
C ARG A 493 36.41 -0.04 -0.56
#